data_AF-A0A359F272-F1
#
_entry.id   AF-A0A359F272-F1
#
_cell.length_a   1.000
_cell.length_b   1.000
_cell.length_c   1.000
_cell.angle_alpha   90.00
_cell.angle_beta   90.00
_cell.angle_gamma   90.00
#
_symmetry.space_group_name_H-M   'P 1'
#
loop_
_entity.id
_entity.type
_entity.pdbx_description
1 polymer ?
#
loop_
_entity_poly.entity_id
_entity_poly.type
_entity_poly.pdbx_seq_one_letter_code
_entity_poly.pdbx_strand_id
1 'polypeptide(L)'
;MRTTITISEQLYCDAKAHAAQTSRTVSAVIEDAVREALHPKPVDQIVPRELPVFGGSGVLPGVELSSIASLRDLMDADTAVDALR
;
A
#
# COMPACT_ATOMS: atom_id res chain seq x y z
N MET A 1 30.50 -6.52 -4.33
CA MET A 1 31.31 -7.72 -4.64
C MET A 1 30.81 -8.31 -5.95
N ARG A 2 31.68 -8.93 -6.76
CA ARG A 2 31.27 -9.62 -8.00
C ARG A 2 31.31 -11.12 -7.77
N THR A 3 30.19 -11.78 -8.03
CA THR A 3 30.02 -13.22 -7.84
C THR A 3 29.44 -13.82 -9.12
N THR A 4 29.98 -14.96 -9.55
CA THR A 4 29.43 -15.75 -10.67
C THR A 4 28.57 -16.87 -10.10
N ILE A 5 27.34 -17.00 -10.57
CA ILE A 5 26.40 -18.04 -10.16
C ILE A 5 25.87 -18.78 -11.40
N THR A 6 25.51 -20.05 -11.25
CA THR A 6 24.81 -20.80 -12.29
C THR A 6 23.31 -20.66 -12.06
N ILE A 7 22.56 -20.33 -13.11
CA ILE A 7 21.11 -20.16 -13.10
C ILE A 7 20.52 -20.89 -14.32
N SER A 8 19.31 -21.44 -14.20
CA SER A 8 18.65 -22.07 -15.35
C SER A 8 18.30 -21.02 -16.40
N GLU A 9 18.40 -21.39 -17.68
CA GLU A 9 18.08 -20.51 -18.82
C GLU A 9 16.66 -19.93 -18.72
N GLN A 10 15.69 -20.77 -18.34
CA GLN A 10 14.31 -20.35 -18.20
C GLN A 10 14.15 -19.26 -17.13
N LEU A 11 14.76 -19.44 -15.95
CA LEU A 11 14.70 -18.46 -14.88
C LEU A 11 15.43 -17.16 -15.25
N TYR A 12 16.54 -17.26 -16.00
CA TYR A 12 17.24 -16.07 -16.49
C TYR A 12 16.42 -15.30 -17.54
N CYS A 13 15.65 -16.00 -18.38
CA CYS A 13 14.69 -15.38 -19.29
C CYS A 13 13.59 -14.63 -18.54
N ASP A 14 13.02 -15.24 -17.50
CA ASP A 14 11.98 -14.62 -16.67
C ASP A 14 12.52 -13.37 -15.94
N ALA A 15 13.72 -13.46 -15.38
CA ALA A 15 14.39 -12.33 -14.73
C ALA A 15 14.64 -11.17 -15.72
N LYS A 16 15.02 -11.45 -16.97
CA LYS A 16 15.18 -10.44 -18.03
C LYS A 16 13.84 -9.77 -18.37
N ALA A 17 12.78 -10.55 -18.51
CA ALA A 17 11.45 -10.03 -18.79
C ALA A 17 10.97 -9.10 -17.66
N HIS A 18 11.13 -9.52 -16.41
CA HIS A 18 10.76 -8.73 -15.24
C HIS A 18 11.58 -7.43 -15.11
N ALA A 19 12.89 -7.51 -15.36
CA ALA A 19 13.79 -6.36 -15.38
C ALA A 19 13.36 -5.33 -16.44
N ALA A 20 13.00 -5.79 -17.65
CA ALA A 20 12.51 -4.92 -18.72
C ALA A 20 11.18 -4.25 -18.37
N GLN A 21 10.24 -4.99 -17.76
CA GLN A 21 8.93 -4.46 -17.34
C GLN A 21 9.06 -3.39 -16.25
N THR A 22 10.00 -3.56 -15.33
CA THR A 22 10.21 -2.66 -14.19
C THR A 22 11.22 -1.54 -14.46
N SER A 23 11.80 -1.47 -15.67
CA SER A 23 12.89 -0.54 -16.01
C SER A 23 14.10 -0.66 -15.08
N ARG A 24 14.44 -1.89 -14.67
CA ARG A 24 15.55 -2.19 -13.76
C ARG A 24 16.59 -3.07 -14.45
N THR A 25 17.77 -3.18 -13.86
CA THR A 25 18.79 -4.13 -14.31
C THR A 25 18.47 -5.54 -13.78
N VAL A 26 18.89 -6.57 -14.51
CA VAL A 26 18.77 -7.96 -14.06
C VAL A 26 19.52 -8.19 -12.74
N SER A 27 20.67 -7.52 -12.54
CA SER A 27 21.42 -7.61 -11.29
C SER A 27 20.62 -7.09 -10.08
N ALA A 28 19.87 -5.99 -10.24
CA ALA A 28 19.06 -5.42 -9.17
C ALA A 28 17.87 -6.33 -8.82
N VAL A 29 17.25 -6.96 -9.83
CA VAL A 29 16.19 -7.95 -9.61
C VAL A 29 16.71 -9.17 -8.85
N ILE A 30 17.89 -9.70 -9.24
CA ILE A 30 18.51 -10.83 -8.57
C ILE A 30 18.91 -10.47 -7.13
N GLU A 31 19.47 -9.26 -6.91
CA GLU A 31 19.84 -8.81 -5.57
C GLU A 31 18.63 -8.71 -4.64
N ASP A 32 17.52 -8.14 -5.11
CA ASP A 32 16.28 -8.05 -4.34
C ASP A 32 15.75 -9.43 -3.96
N ALA A 33 15.72 -10.37 -4.92
CA ALA A 33 15.26 -11.73 -4.67
C ALA A 33 16.12 -12.45 -3.61
N VAL A 34 17.44 -12.28 -3.67
CA VAL A 34 18.35 -12.83 -2.65
C VAL A 34 18.09 -12.17 -1.29
N ARG A 35 17.88 -10.87 -1.25
CA ARG A 35 17.60 -10.13 -0.01
C ARG A 35 16.29 -10.59 0.62
N GLU A 36 15.24 -10.75 -0.17
CA GLU A 36 13.95 -11.24 0.29
C GLU A 36 14.01 -12.69 0.79
N ALA A 37 14.79 -13.55 0.11
CA ALA A 37 14.98 -14.93 0.54
C ALA A 37 15.75 -15.05 1.87
N LEU A 38 16.71 -14.15 2.12
CA LEU A 38 17.50 -14.13 3.37
C LEU A 38 16.78 -13.40 4.53
N HIS A 39 15.91 -12.47 4.20
CA HIS A 39 15.12 -11.69 5.16
C HIS A 39 13.64 -11.83 4.82
N PRO A 40 13.05 -13.03 4.97
CA PRO A 40 11.63 -13.20 4.76
C PRO A 40 10.92 -12.23 5.70
N LYS A 41 10.11 -11.34 5.12
CA LYS A 41 9.22 -10.51 5.94
C LYS A 41 8.38 -11.49 6.77
N PRO A 42 8.25 -11.28 8.09
CA PRO A 42 7.25 -12.03 8.82
C PRO A 42 5.95 -11.84 8.05
N VAL A 43 5.34 -12.95 7.63
CA VAL A 43 3.98 -12.92 7.16
C VAL A 43 3.20 -12.58 8.41
N ASP A 44 2.99 -11.28 8.64
CA ASP A 44 2.01 -10.84 9.60
C ASP A 44 0.75 -11.57 9.18
N GLN A 45 0.30 -12.50 10.02
CA GLN A 45 -1.01 -13.09 9.84
C GLN A 45 -1.93 -11.89 9.64
N ILE A 46 -2.65 -11.86 8.52
CA ILE A 46 -3.67 -10.83 8.29
C ILE A 46 -4.75 -11.13 9.33
N VAL A 47 -4.53 -10.66 10.56
CA VAL A 47 -5.51 -10.67 11.62
C VAL A 47 -6.48 -9.58 11.20
N PRO A 48 -7.76 -9.90 10.96
CA PRO A 48 -8.76 -8.88 10.71
C PRO A 48 -8.72 -7.91 11.88
N ARG A 49 -8.24 -6.69 11.64
CA ARG A 49 -8.26 -5.66 12.67
C ARG A 49 -9.70 -5.16 12.74
N GLU A 50 -10.33 -5.31 13.90
CA GLU A 50 -11.63 -4.70 14.14
C GLU A 50 -11.47 -3.18 14.04
N LEU A 51 -12.04 -2.60 12.98
CA LEU A 51 -12.13 -1.16 12.83
C LEU A 51 -13.28 -0.66 13.71
N PRO A 52 -13.08 0.42 14.48
CA PRO A 52 -14.18 1.02 15.24
C PRO A 52 -15.29 1.44 14.27
N VAL A 53 -16.50 0.95 14.52
CA VAL A 53 -17.69 1.41 13.80
C VAL A 53 -18.27 2.61 14.54
N PHE A 54 -18.52 3.70 13.82
CA PHE A 54 -19.22 4.86 14.37
C PHE A 54 -20.73 4.66 14.18
N GLY A 55 -21.47 4.61 15.29
CA GLY A 55 -22.93 4.55 15.26
C GLY A 55 -23.53 5.93 15.04
N GLY A 56 -24.01 6.21 13.83
CA GLY A 56 -24.77 7.42 13.51
C GLY A 56 -26.27 7.15 13.41
N SER A 57 -27.11 8.12 13.80
CA SER A 57 -28.58 8.06 13.69
C SER A 57 -29.12 8.48 12.31
N GLY A 58 -28.24 8.62 11.31
CA GLY A 58 -28.58 9.10 9.97
C GLY A 58 -27.90 10.43 9.65
N VAL A 59 -28.39 11.10 8.61
CA VAL A 59 -27.85 12.39 8.17
C VAL A 59 -28.31 13.51 9.08
N LEU A 60 -27.48 14.54 9.23
CA LEU A 60 -27.90 15.79 9.86
C LEU A 60 -29.03 16.43 9.03
N PRO A 61 -30.15 16.85 9.65
CA PRO A 61 -31.24 17.50 8.93
C PRO A 61 -30.76 18.75 8.17
N GLY A 62 -31.13 18.85 6.89
CA GLY A 62 -30.74 19.98 6.03
C GLY A 62 -29.37 19.85 5.35
N VAL A 63 -28.67 18.72 5.52
CA VAL A 63 -27.41 18.44 4.81
C VAL A 63 -27.68 17.65 3.53
N GLU A 64 -27.36 18.28 2.39
CA GLU A 64 -27.46 17.66 1.05
C GLU A 64 -26.19 16.88 0.71
N LEU A 65 -26.27 15.54 0.76
CA LEU A 65 -25.12 14.66 0.56
C LEU A 65 -24.60 14.58 -0.88
N SER A 66 -25.41 14.96 -1.87
CA SER A 66 -25.01 14.90 -3.29
C SER A 66 -24.12 16.06 -3.72
N SER A 67 -23.97 17.10 -2.88
CA SER A 67 -23.11 18.26 -3.15
C SER A 67 -21.81 18.14 -2.38
N ILE A 68 -20.76 17.64 -3.04
CA ILE A 68 -19.42 17.46 -2.45
C ILE A 68 -18.87 18.79 -1.91
N ALA A 69 -19.13 19.91 -2.58
CA ALA A 69 -18.65 21.23 -2.15
C ALA A 69 -19.31 21.67 -0.85
N SER A 70 -20.64 21.65 -0.78
CA SER A 70 -21.40 22.06 0.41
C SER A 70 -21.10 21.18 1.63
N LEU A 71 -20.87 19.89 1.40
CA LEU A 71 -20.53 18.93 2.45
C LEU A 71 -19.13 19.19 3.01
N ARG A 72 -18.16 19.51 2.13
CA ARG A 72 -16.80 19.86 2.52
C ARG A 72 -16.73 21.15 3.33
N ASP A 73 -17.46 22.18 2.90
CA ASP A 73 -17.54 23.44 3.65
C ASP A 73 -18.12 23.24 5.06
N LEU A 74 -19.10 22.34 5.21
CA LEU A 74 -19.66 21.99 6.53
C LEU A 74 -18.65 21.22 7.39
N MET A 75 -17.93 20.26 6.82
CA MET A 75 -16.88 19.50 7.53
C MET A 75 -15.74 20.41 7.98
N ASP A 76 -15.35 21.37 7.14
CA ASP A 76 -14.30 22.34 7.45
C ASP A 76 -14.82 23.41 8.44
N ALA A 77 -16.10 23.80 8.40
CA ALA A 77 -16.69 24.71 9.39
C ALA A 77 -16.85 24.06 10.78
N ASP A 78 -17.08 22.74 10.81
CA ASP A 78 -17.10 21.92 12.03
C ASP A 78 -15.69 21.50 12.47
N THR A 79 -14.62 22.02 11.84
CA THR A 79 -13.26 21.90 12.39
C THR A 79 -13.02 22.78 13.63
N ALA A 80 -13.98 22.79 14.55
CA ALA A 80 -13.64 22.48 15.94
C ALA A 80 -13.42 20.95 16.07
N VAL A 81 -12.43 20.41 15.34
CA VAL A 81 -11.70 19.22 15.83
C VAL A 81 -10.75 19.64 16.98
N ASP A 82 -10.81 20.91 17.40
CA ASP A 82 -10.22 21.44 18.63
C ASP A 82 -10.89 20.83 19.87
N ALA A 83 -10.18 20.36 20.88
CA ALA A 83 -8.75 20.38 21.10
C ALA A 83 -8.46 19.36 22.20
N LEU A 84 -7.40 18.55 22.07
CA LEU A 84 -6.86 17.75 23.19
C LEU A 84 -7.87 16.85 23.93
N ARG A 85 -8.56 15.94 23.25
CA ARG A 85 -9.16 14.75 23.90
C ARG A 85 -9.50 13.65 22.91
#